data_AF-A0A7V4M4Q9-F1
#
_entry.id   AF-A0A7V4M4Q9-F1
#
_cell.length_a   1.000
_cell.length_b   1.000
_cell.length_c   1.000
_cell.angle_alpha   90.00
_cell.angle_beta   90.00
_cell.angle_gamma   90.00
#
_symmetry.space_group_name_H-M   'P 1'
#
loop_
_entity.id
_entity.type
_entity.pdbx_description
1 polymer ?
#
loop_
_entity_poly.entity_id
_entity_poly.type
_entity_poly.pdbx_seq_one_letter_code
_entity_poly.pdbx_strand_id
1 'polypeptide(L)'
;MFLGVPWKSGRGSLISRGTRPSPPLSAAAASAATAPQAASPNAQPTHAANATVATRLFLFQFIVSTRSHYSFQKKPSLPTIPFAARPTQAARWTSPRREVNLLHRPCGGRRVPDNCLELSVVIPAYNEAQRLPPFLAAVREYLEASYPERYEVIVVDDGSSDGLSEILAQASAAWPRLRVMTHPRNQGKGAAVRTGILAAQGQRVLFADADGATPIEEEARLAAAIQGGADVAVGSRLLAAADVKRSRSWARGLAGRVFAAVARRILGLAVRDTQCGFKMFRAEAARRLFDAASEPRYLFDLEILALAARFRYRVAEVPIRWSEVPGGHLRLSREGPKVLRDLWRLRRRLRSHAPESRES
;
A
#
# COMPACT_ATOMS: atom_id res chain seq x y z
N MET A 1 -46.24 60.05 -6.69
CA MET A 1 -46.67 58.64 -6.60
C MET A 1 -45.91 58.04 -5.41
N PHE A 2 -46.49 57.87 -4.21
CA PHE A 2 -47.61 56.98 -3.83
C PHE A 2 -47.37 55.51 -4.21
N LEU A 3 -47.42 54.52 -3.30
CA LEU A 3 -47.52 54.55 -1.81
C LEU A 3 -47.15 53.17 -1.18
N GLY A 4 -46.90 53.16 0.15
CA GLY A 4 -47.40 52.14 1.12
C GLY A 4 -46.65 50.79 1.21
N VAL A 5 -45.65 50.51 2.07
CA VAL A 5 -45.52 50.52 3.56
C VAL A 5 -46.59 49.73 4.36
N PRO A 6 -46.26 49.13 5.54
CA PRO A 6 -46.79 47.84 6.00
C PRO A 6 -47.62 47.95 7.30
N TRP A 7 -47.91 46.83 7.98
CA TRP A 7 -48.47 46.85 9.34
C TRP A 7 -47.72 45.96 10.35
N LYS A 8 -47.83 46.34 11.63
CA LYS A 8 -46.99 45.94 12.77
C LYS A 8 -47.84 45.38 13.93
N SER A 9 -47.13 44.92 14.96
CA SER A 9 -47.52 44.91 16.40
C SER A 9 -48.28 43.69 16.96
N GLY A 10 -48.03 43.28 18.21
CA GLY A 10 -46.90 43.62 19.09
C GLY A 10 -47.19 43.63 20.60
N ARG A 11 -46.14 44.02 21.37
CA ARG A 11 -46.10 44.26 22.85
C ARG A 11 -46.14 42.99 23.72
N GLY A 12 -45.47 42.92 24.88
CA GLY A 12 -44.57 43.86 25.59
C GLY A 12 -43.57 43.09 26.48
N SER A 13 -42.37 43.63 26.79
CA SER A 13 -42.03 44.40 28.02
C SER A 13 -42.04 43.54 29.31
N LEU A 14 -41.10 43.63 30.28
CA LEU A 14 -39.90 44.45 30.54
C LEU A 14 -39.23 43.90 31.83
N ILE A 15 -37.93 44.19 32.09
CA ILE A 15 -37.28 44.26 33.45
C ILE A 15 -37.14 42.92 34.25
N SER A 16 -36.09 42.60 35.02
CA SER A 16 -34.68 43.07 35.08
C SER A 16 -33.81 42.16 35.97
N ARG A 17 -32.47 42.24 35.83
CA ARG A 17 -31.38 42.11 36.85
C ARG A 17 -31.36 40.92 37.85
N GLY A 18 -30.19 40.30 38.03
CA GLY A 18 -29.79 39.72 39.33
C GLY A 18 -28.93 38.45 39.34
N THR A 19 -27.60 38.62 39.30
CA THR A 19 -26.59 37.97 40.19
C THR A 19 -26.55 36.43 40.40
N ARG A 20 -25.40 35.82 40.05
CA ARG A 20 -24.86 34.59 40.70
C ARG A 20 -24.34 34.90 42.11
N PRO A 21 -24.24 33.92 43.05
CA PRO A 21 -23.04 33.06 43.14
C PRO A 21 -23.31 31.58 43.50
N SER A 22 -22.24 30.77 43.49
CA SER A 22 -22.13 29.39 44.04
C SER A 22 -21.26 29.42 45.34
N PRO A 23 -20.87 28.32 46.02
CA PRO A 23 -21.23 26.89 45.98
C PRO A 23 -21.74 26.42 47.40
N PRO A 24 -21.46 25.22 48.01
CA PRO A 24 -20.15 24.55 48.23
C PRO A 24 -20.12 22.99 48.11
N LEU A 25 -19.02 22.37 48.54
CA LEU A 25 -18.65 20.94 48.44
C LEU A 25 -19.09 20.05 49.63
N SER A 26 -19.21 18.74 49.39
CA SER A 26 -19.00 17.61 50.33
C SER A 26 -19.03 16.31 49.50
N ALA A 27 -18.12 15.32 49.48
CA ALA A 27 -17.15 14.72 50.40
C ALA A 27 -17.57 13.29 50.86
N ALA A 28 -16.72 12.31 50.51
CA ALA A 28 -16.48 10.99 51.12
C ALA A 28 -17.64 10.03 51.49
N ALA A 29 -17.53 8.78 51.01
CA ALA A 29 -17.46 7.57 51.86
C ALA A 29 -17.02 6.33 51.05
N ALA A 30 -16.27 5.42 51.69
CA ALA A 30 -15.87 4.12 51.14
C ALA A 30 -16.23 3.00 52.13
N SER A 31 -16.56 1.81 51.61
CA SER A 31 -16.57 0.51 52.34
C SER A 31 -16.73 -0.60 51.29
N ALA A 32 -15.71 -1.40 50.95
CA ALA A 32 -15.15 -2.55 51.67
C ALA A 32 -15.79 -3.91 51.26
N ALA A 33 -14.90 -4.82 50.80
CA ALA A 33 -14.91 -6.29 50.95
C ALA A 33 -16.17 -7.10 50.55
N THR A 34 -16.06 -8.21 49.82
CA THR A 34 -15.38 -9.44 50.28
C THR A 34 -15.14 -10.43 49.12
N ALA A 35 -14.04 -11.18 49.17
CA ALA A 35 -13.80 -12.45 48.46
C ALA A 35 -13.40 -13.51 49.51
N PRO A 36 -13.65 -14.83 49.32
CA PRO A 36 -12.90 -15.69 48.38
C PRO A 36 -13.86 -16.69 47.64
N GLN A 37 -13.53 -17.90 47.12
CA GLN A 37 -12.32 -18.75 47.16
C GLN A 37 -12.18 -19.75 45.98
N ALA A 38 -10.94 -19.91 45.53
CA ALA A 38 -10.24 -21.05 44.89
C ALA A 38 -10.97 -22.30 44.29
N ALA A 39 -10.59 -22.63 43.04
CA ALA A 39 -10.29 -24.01 42.58
C ALA A 39 -9.42 -24.00 41.30
N SER A 40 -8.51 -24.98 41.15
CA SER A 40 -7.62 -25.25 40.00
C SER A 40 -7.13 -26.71 40.11
N PRO A 41 -6.47 -27.39 39.14
CA PRO A 41 -6.15 -27.04 37.73
C PRO A 41 -6.57 -28.14 36.70
N ASN A 42 -6.45 -27.91 35.38
CA ASN A 42 -5.66 -28.81 34.49
C ASN A 42 -5.43 -28.34 33.01
N ALA A 43 -4.28 -28.77 32.48
CA ALA A 43 -3.83 -29.04 31.09
C ALA A 43 -4.43 -28.37 29.83
N GLN A 44 -3.52 -27.95 28.95
CA GLN A 44 -3.74 -27.54 27.54
C GLN A 44 -4.04 -28.73 26.60
N PRO A 45 -4.47 -28.43 25.36
CA PRO A 45 -3.74 -28.95 24.19
C PRO A 45 -3.23 -27.85 23.24
N THR A 46 -2.18 -28.16 22.50
CA THR A 46 -1.33 -27.19 21.78
C THR A 46 -1.79 -26.92 20.35
N HIS A 47 -2.09 -25.64 20.04
CA HIS A 47 -2.53 -25.20 18.70
C HIS A 47 -1.48 -25.30 17.57
N ALA A 48 -0.25 -25.78 17.85
CA ALA A 48 0.85 -25.82 16.89
C ALA A 48 0.81 -27.03 15.92
N ALA A 49 0.18 -28.14 16.29
CA ALA A 49 0.19 -29.37 15.49
C ALA A 49 -0.66 -29.28 14.22
N ASN A 50 -1.84 -28.65 14.31
CA ASN A 50 -2.88 -28.71 13.27
C ASN A 50 -2.49 -27.95 11.99
N ALA A 51 -1.67 -26.90 12.09
CA ALA A 51 -1.19 -26.16 10.91
C ALA A 51 -0.26 -27.01 10.02
N THR A 52 0.57 -27.87 10.63
CA THR A 52 1.54 -28.71 9.91
C THR A 52 0.85 -29.86 9.16
N VAL A 53 -0.17 -30.47 9.80
CA VAL A 53 -0.98 -31.53 9.19
C VAL A 53 -1.84 -30.97 8.04
N ALA A 54 -2.52 -29.84 8.24
CA ALA A 54 -3.30 -29.19 7.18
C ALA A 54 -2.43 -28.79 5.97
N THR A 55 -1.22 -28.29 6.20
CA THR A 55 -0.27 -27.95 5.13
C THR A 55 0.19 -29.20 4.36
N ARG A 56 0.42 -30.34 5.04
CA ARG A 56 0.80 -31.61 4.40
C ARG A 56 -0.35 -32.27 3.63
N LEU A 57 -1.57 -32.30 4.20
CA LEU A 57 -2.75 -32.85 3.52
C LEU A 57 -3.06 -32.07 2.24
N PHE A 58 -3.05 -30.73 2.30
CA PHE A 58 -3.31 -29.90 1.13
C PHE A 58 -2.25 -30.12 0.04
N LEU A 59 -0.98 -30.28 0.41
CA LEU A 59 0.08 -30.60 -0.56
C LEU A 59 -0.11 -31.99 -1.20
N PHE A 60 -0.48 -33.01 -0.40
CA PHE A 60 -0.63 -34.38 -0.86
C PHE A 60 -1.86 -34.56 -1.78
N GLN A 61 -3.01 -34.04 -1.38
CA GLN A 61 -4.26 -34.15 -2.14
C GLN A 61 -4.21 -33.36 -3.46
N PHE A 62 -3.43 -32.26 -3.50
CA PHE A 62 -3.16 -31.48 -4.71
C PHE A 62 -2.18 -32.19 -5.66
N ILE A 63 -1.19 -32.93 -5.14
CA ILE A 63 -0.28 -33.75 -5.97
C ILE A 63 -1.05 -34.90 -6.64
N VAL A 64 -1.90 -35.61 -5.91
CA VAL A 64 -2.66 -36.76 -6.46
C VAL A 64 -3.64 -36.32 -7.57
N SER A 65 -4.26 -35.15 -7.45
CA SER A 65 -5.21 -34.64 -8.44
C SER A 65 -4.58 -34.32 -9.81
N THR A 66 -3.29 -33.97 -9.87
CA THR A 66 -2.64 -33.53 -11.12
C THR A 66 -2.15 -34.67 -12.02
N ARG A 67 -2.33 -35.94 -11.63
CA ARG A 67 -1.82 -37.11 -12.37
C ARG A 67 -2.81 -37.78 -13.34
N SER A 68 -4.09 -37.37 -13.35
CA SER A 68 -5.16 -38.14 -14.01
C SER A 68 -5.59 -37.63 -15.40
N HIS A 69 -5.34 -36.36 -15.77
CA HIS A 69 -5.80 -35.80 -17.04
C HIS A 69 -4.66 -35.17 -17.85
N TYR A 70 -4.01 -35.99 -18.67
CA TYR A 70 -3.16 -35.56 -19.78
C TYR A 70 -3.69 -36.20 -21.07
N SER A 71 -4.54 -35.47 -21.79
CA SER A 71 -4.92 -35.83 -23.17
C SER A 71 -4.17 -34.92 -24.14
N PHE A 72 -3.58 -35.54 -25.15
CA PHE A 72 -2.59 -34.94 -26.04
C PHE A 72 -3.29 -34.33 -27.27
N GLN A 73 -3.34 -33.00 -27.39
CA GLN A 73 -3.83 -32.33 -28.60
C GLN A 73 -2.73 -31.52 -29.29
N LYS A 74 -2.69 -31.65 -30.62
CA LYS A 74 -1.63 -31.16 -31.51
C LYS A 74 -1.66 -29.63 -31.63
N LYS A 75 -0.48 -29.02 -31.71
CA LYS A 75 -0.32 -27.61 -32.11
C LYS A 75 -0.59 -27.46 -33.63
N PRO A 76 -1.29 -26.41 -34.08
CA PRO A 76 -1.17 -25.94 -35.45
C PRO A 76 0.16 -25.18 -35.65
N SER A 77 0.72 -25.27 -36.86
CA SER A 77 1.94 -24.58 -37.29
C SER A 77 1.69 -23.10 -37.60
N LEU A 78 2.59 -22.22 -37.14
CA LEU A 78 2.65 -20.81 -37.57
C LEU A 78 3.64 -20.65 -38.74
N PRO A 79 3.37 -19.73 -39.70
CA PRO A 79 4.23 -19.52 -40.85
C PRO A 79 5.50 -18.73 -40.49
N THR A 80 6.58 -19.03 -41.20
CA THR A 80 7.88 -18.35 -41.10
C THR A 80 7.85 -17.00 -41.81
N ILE A 81 8.23 -15.92 -41.11
CA ILE A 81 8.46 -14.59 -41.70
C ILE A 81 9.97 -14.40 -41.90
N PRO A 82 10.45 -13.93 -43.06
CA PRO A 82 11.88 -13.84 -43.35
C PRO A 82 12.60 -12.74 -42.56
N PHE A 83 13.89 -12.98 -42.31
CA PHE A 83 14.79 -12.15 -41.53
C PHE A 83 15.32 -10.98 -42.37
N ALA A 84 14.92 -9.74 -42.06
CA ALA A 84 15.41 -8.52 -42.72
C ALA A 84 16.56 -7.86 -41.95
N ALA A 85 17.46 -7.20 -42.67
CA ALA A 85 18.78 -6.81 -42.20
C ALA A 85 18.82 -5.65 -41.16
N ARG A 86 19.91 -5.61 -40.39
CA ARG A 86 20.22 -4.54 -39.43
C ARG A 86 20.71 -3.27 -40.14
N PRO A 87 20.24 -2.07 -39.76
CA PRO A 87 20.97 -0.83 -39.98
C PRO A 87 22.01 -0.64 -38.85
N THR A 88 23.27 -0.47 -39.23
CA THR A 88 24.33 0.01 -38.36
C THR A 88 24.32 1.53 -38.28
N GLN A 89 24.17 2.12 -37.08
CA GLN A 89 24.88 3.36 -36.71
C GLN A 89 24.84 3.57 -35.20
N ALA A 90 25.99 3.94 -34.62
CA ALA A 90 26.15 4.10 -33.18
C ALA A 90 26.12 5.58 -32.80
N ALA A 91 25.09 6.00 -32.06
CA ALA A 91 25.08 7.29 -31.37
C ALA A 91 25.70 7.14 -29.97
N ARG A 92 26.99 7.48 -29.83
CA ARG A 92 27.67 7.52 -28.52
C ARG A 92 27.12 8.68 -27.69
N TRP A 93 26.30 8.38 -26.69
CA TRP A 93 26.04 9.31 -25.58
C TRP A 93 27.20 9.24 -24.57
N THR A 94 28.13 10.18 -24.65
CA THR A 94 29.19 10.36 -23.65
C THR A 94 28.74 11.34 -22.57
N SER A 95 28.28 10.84 -21.43
CA SER A 95 28.13 11.66 -20.23
C SER A 95 29.50 11.93 -19.59
N PRO A 96 29.78 13.15 -19.09
CA PRO A 96 31.04 13.41 -18.40
C PRO A 96 31.07 12.64 -17.07
N ARG A 97 32.06 11.75 -16.91
CA ARG A 97 32.36 11.16 -15.59
C ARG A 97 32.93 12.26 -14.69
N ARG A 98 32.10 12.84 -13.82
CA ARG A 98 32.61 13.53 -12.63
C ARG A 98 33.04 12.47 -11.63
N GLU A 99 34.34 12.43 -11.37
CA GLU A 99 34.98 11.64 -10.34
C GLU A 99 34.49 12.12 -8.97
N VAL A 100 33.70 11.31 -8.27
CA VAL A 100 33.09 11.68 -6.98
C VAL A 100 33.97 11.19 -5.84
N ASN A 101 35.05 11.92 -5.59
CA ASN A 101 35.94 11.67 -4.47
C ASN A 101 35.25 12.12 -3.17
N LEU A 102 34.73 11.18 -2.37
CA LEU A 102 33.98 11.45 -1.14
C LEU A 102 34.62 10.78 0.08
N LEU A 103 35.62 11.47 0.62
CA LEU A 103 36.03 11.30 2.01
C LEU A 103 34.87 11.60 2.97
N HIS A 104 34.80 10.83 4.05
CA HIS A 104 33.83 10.99 5.13
C HIS A 104 33.89 12.40 5.74
N ARG A 105 32.76 13.13 5.74
CA ARG A 105 32.55 14.28 6.61
C ARG A 105 31.12 14.29 7.17
N PRO A 106 30.92 14.32 8.50
CA PRO A 106 29.59 14.47 9.08
C PRO A 106 29.13 15.93 8.94
N CYS A 107 28.12 16.17 8.12
CA CYS A 107 27.49 17.50 8.03
C CYS A 107 26.42 17.64 9.10
N GLY A 108 26.68 18.47 10.12
CA GLY A 108 25.64 18.97 11.01
C GLY A 108 24.65 19.90 10.27
N GLY A 109 23.42 19.97 10.77
CA GLY A 109 22.51 21.11 10.66
C GLY A 109 22.37 21.79 9.29
N ARG A 110 22.09 21.05 8.21
CA ARG A 110 21.66 21.68 6.95
C ARG A 110 20.15 21.91 6.98
N ARG A 111 19.68 23.16 6.90
CA ARG A 111 18.25 23.44 6.67
C ARG A 111 17.83 22.77 5.36
N VAL A 112 16.72 22.03 5.39
CA VAL A 112 16.08 21.51 4.18
C VAL A 112 15.58 22.71 3.37
N PRO A 113 15.75 22.76 2.04
CA PRO A 113 15.18 23.84 1.23
C PRO A 113 13.68 23.98 1.44
N ASP A 114 13.19 25.21 1.55
CA ASP A 114 11.77 25.52 1.85
C ASP A 114 10.78 25.03 0.76
N ASN A 115 11.29 24.55 -0.37
CA ASN A 115 10.52 24.00 -1.50
C ASN A 115 10.77 22.49 -1.76
N CYS A 116 11.19 21.74 -0.73
CA CYS A 116 11.30 20.27 -0.86
C CYS A 116 9.96 19.59 -0.58
N LEU A 117 9.45 18.84 -1.56
CA LEU A 117 8.32 17.93 -1.38
C LEU A 117 8.61 16.92 -0.26
N GLU A 118 7.73 16.83 0.72
CA GLU A 118 7.85 15.89 1.83
C GLU A 118 7.25 14.51 1.50
N LEU A 119 6.17 14.48 0.73
CA LEU A 119 5.39 13.29 0.45
C LEU A 119 4.97 13.21 -1.02
N SER A 120 5.27 12.09 -1.67
CA SER A 120 4.64 11.68 -2.94
C SER A 120 3.64 10.56 -2.66
N VAL A 121 2.39 10.71 -3.09
CA VAL A 121 1.38 9.64 -3.04
C VAL A 121 1.21 9.04 -4.44
N VAL A 122 1.60 7.78 -4.60
CA VAL A 122 1.55 7.03 -5.86
C VAL A 122 0.34 6.10 -5.85
N ILE A 123 -0.54 6.27 -6.84
CA ILE A 123 -1.79 5.51 -6.97
C ILE A 123 -1.81 4.84 -8.36
N PRO A 124 -1.59 3.52 -8.46
CA PRO A 124 -1.79 2.78 -9.71
C PRO A 124 -3.30 2.58 -9.95
N ALA A 125 -3.75 2.81 -11.18
CA ALA A 125 -5.14 2.66 -11.56
C ALA A 125 -5.28 1.83 -12.85
N TYR A 126 -6.29 0.97 -12.90
CA TYR A 126 -6.67 0.25 -14.11
C TYR A 126 -8.16 -0.08 -14.08
N ASN A 127 -8.93 0.54 -14.97
CA ASN A 127 -10.39 0.48 -14.98
C ASN A 127 -11.01 0.85 -13.62
N GLU A 128 -10.65 2.06 -13.14
CA GLU A 128 -11.05 2.60 -11.84
C GLU A 128 -11.88 3.89 -11.93
N ALA A 129 -12.47 4.21 -13.10
CA ALA A 129 -13.21 5.46 -13.36
C ALA A 129 -14.31 5.76 -12.33
N GLN A 130 -14.92 4.73 -11.72
CA GLN A 130 -15.96 4.90 -10.70
C GLN A 130 -15.41 5.04 -9.27
N ARG A 131 -14.27 4.40 -8.93
CA ARG A 131 -13.76 4.32 -7.56
C ARG A 131 -12.70 5.36 -7.24
N LEU A 132 -11.86 5.71 -8.22
CA LEU A 132 -10.74 6.62 -8.01
C LEU A 132 -11.17 8.09 -7.75
N PRO A 133 -12.19 8.68 -8.41
CA PRO A 133 -12.56 10.08 -8.18
C PRO A 133 -12.92 10.44 -6.72
N PRO A 134 -13.80 9.71 -6.01
CA PRO A 134 -14.08 10.02 -4.60
C PRO A 134 -12.86 9.79 -3.69
N PHE A 135 -12.01 8.82 -4.00
CA PHE A 135 -10.76 8.60 -3.25
C PHE A 135 -9.77 9.74 -3.48
N LEU A 136 -9.59 10.22 -4.72
CA LEU A 136 -8.75 11.39 -5.03
C LEU A 136 -9.24 12.67 -4.33
N ALA A 137 -10.55 12.86 -4.19
CA ALA A 137 -11.10 13.98 -3.43
C ALA A 137 -10.67 13.92 -1.94
N ALA A 138 -10.83 12.77 -1.30
CA ALA A 138 -10.39 12.56 0.09
C ALA A 138 -8.86 12.69 0.26
N VAL A 139 -8.08 12.19 -0.71
CA VAL A 139 -6.62 12.36 -0.75
C VAL A 139 -6.25 13.84 -0.86
N ARG A 140 -6.92 14.62 -1.73
CA ARG A 140 -6.70 16.07 -1.86
C ARG A 140 -6.99 16.80 -0.54
N GLU A 141 -8.16 16.58 0.05
CA GLU A 141 -8.57 17.21 1.31
C GLU A 141 -7.56 16.95 2.44
N TYR A 142 -7.18 15.68 2.62
CA TYR A 142 -6.20 15.28 3.64
C TYR A 142 -4.81 15.89 3.41
N LEU A 143 -4.32 15.90 2.17
CA LEU A 143 -2.97 16.37 1.84
C LEU A 143 -2.86 17.90 1.89
N GLU A 144 -3.89 18.66 1.49
CA GLU A 144 -3.92 20.11 1.66
C GLU A 144 -3.93 20.49 3.15
N ALA A 145 -4.65 19.75 4.00
CA ALA A 145 -4.66 19.99 5.44
C ALA A 145 -3.35 19.60 6.14
N SER A 146 -2.73 18.48 5.73
CA SER A 146 -1.59 17.88 6.44
C SER A 146 -0.23 18.34 5.91
N TYR A 147 -0.13 18.61 4.61
CA TYR A 147 1.12 18.93 3.92
C TYR A 147 1.00 20.15 2.99
N PRO A 148 0.45 21.32 3.42
CA PRO A 148 0.25 22.48 2.56
C PRO A 148 1.44 22.74 1.62
N GLU A 149 1.17 22.73 0.31
CA GLU A 149 2.13 22.94 -0.79
C GLU A 149 3.37 22.01 -0.84
N ARG A 150 3.49 21.02 0.05
CA ARG A 150 4.67 20.15 0.20
C ARG A 150 4.42 18.70 -0.17
N TYR A 151 3.38 18.44 -0.96
CA TYR A 151 3.06 17.11 -1.49
C TYR A 151 2.95 17.08 -3.02
N GLU A 152 3.00 15.88 -3.58
CA GLU A 152 2.51 15.55 -4.92
C GLU A 152 1.68 14.26 -4.90
N VAL A 153 0.76 14.13 -5.86
CA VAL A 153 0.02 12.90 -6.13
C VAL A 153 0.34 12.45 -7.54
N ILE A 154 0.77 11.20 -7.70
CA ILE A 154 1.10 10.60 -9.00
C ILE A 154 0.11 9.47 -9.25
N VAL A 155 -0.84 9.69 -10.15
CA VAL A 155 -1.72 8.63 -10.63
C VAL A 155 -1.09 7.98 -11.87
N VAL A 156 -0.98 6.66 -11.86
CA VAL A 156 -0.50 5.89 -13.01
C VAL A 156 -1.64 5.08 -13.60
N ASP A 157 -2.19 5.56 -14.71
CA ASP A 157 -3.21 4.88 -15.50
C ASP A 157 -2.54 3.79 -16.34
N ASP A 158 -2.75 2.53 -15.98
CA ASP A 158 -2.18 1.35 -16.64
C ASP A 158 -2.95 0.97 -17.91
N GLY A 159 -3.25 1.96 -18.76
CA GLY A 159 -3.97 1.81 -20.03
C GLY A 159 -5.42 1.35 -19.83
N SER A 160 -6.18 2.08 -19.01
CA SER A 160 -7.61 1.84 -18.78
C SER A 160 -8.46 2.04 -20.04
N SER A 161 -9.66 1.45 -20.05
CA SER A 161 -10.60 1.49 -21.18
C SER A 161 -12.04 1.88 -20.77
N ASP A 162 -12.20 2.51 -19.61
CA ASP A 162 -13.47 2.82 -18.95
C ASP A 162 -13.75 4.34 -18.82
N GLY A 163 -12.99 5.17 -19.54
CA GLY A 163 -13.06 6.63 -19.48
C GLY A 163 -12.23 7.27 -18.36
N LEU A 164 -11.40 6.50 -17.65
CA LEU A 164 -10.56 7.03 -16.57
C LEU A 164 -9.54 8.08 -17.06
N SER A 165 -8.95 7.90 -18.24
CA SER A 165 -7.94 8.82 -18.78
C SER A 165 -8.49 10.25 -18.95
N GLU A 166 -9.72 10.39 -19.44
CA GLU A 166 -10.40 11.68 -19.63
C GLU A 166 -10.73 12.34 -18.28
N ILE A 167 -11.14 11.56 -17.29
CA ILE A 167 -11.41 12.03 -15.92
C ILE A 167 -10.11 12.55 -15.28
N LEU A 168 -9.01 11.82 -15.43
CA LEU A 168 -7.71 12.20 -14.88
C LEU A 168 -7.12 13.44 -15.57
N ALA A 169 -7.32 13.60 -16.89
CA ALA A 169 -6.93 14.80 -17.60
C ALA A 169 -7.59 16.05 -17.00
N GLN A 170 -8.93 16.01 -16.83
CA GLN A 170 -9.69 17.09 -16.19
C GLN A 170 -9.26 17.35 -14.74
N ALA A 171 -9.07 16.29 -13.95
CA ALA A 171 -8.65 16.40 -12.56
C ALA A 171 -7.26 17.05 -12.41
N SER A 172 -6.30 16.69 -13.27
CA SER A 172 -4.94 17.26 -13.24
C SER A 172 -4.89 18.74 -13.63
N ALA A 173 -5.74 19.18 -14.57
CA ALA A 173 -5.87 20.59 -14.91
C ALA A 173 -6.39 21.45 -13.74
N ALA A 174 -7.25 20.87 -12.89
CA ALA A 174 -7.83 21.54 -11.72
C ALA A 174 -7.03 21.33 -10.41
N TRP A 175 -5.89 20.62 -10.46
CA TRP A 175 -5.09 20.28 -9.28
C TRP A 175 -3.59 20.25 -9.62
N PRO A 176 -2.86 21.37 -9.43
CA PRO A 176 -1.44 21.49 -9.82
C PRO A 176 -0.47 20.49 -9.16
N ARG A 177 -0.89 19.82 -8.08
CA ARG A 177 -0.11 18.77 -7.39
C ARG A 177 -0.43 17.35 -7.86
N LEU A 178 -1.41 17.17 -8.75
CA LEU A 178 -1.75 15.90 -9.39
C LEU A 178 -1.02 15.75 -10.72
N ARG A 179 -0.10 14.78 -10.77
CA ARG A 179 0.60 14.34 -11.98
C ARG A 179 -0.04 13.03 -12.46
N VAL A 180 -0.36 12.96 -13.75
CA VAL A 180 -0.93 11.77 -14.39
C VAL A 180 0.13 11.17 -15.32
N MET A 181 0.32 9.86 -15.24
CA MET A 181 1.17 9.10 -16.15
C MET A 181 0.35 7.97 -16.75
N THR A 182 0.37 7.81 -18.08
CA THR A 182 -0.45 6.80 -18.77
C THR A 182 0.43 5.80 -19.50
N HIS A 183 0.18 4.51 -19.27
CA HIS A 183 0.75 3.45 -20.08
C HIS A 183 -0.08 3.24 -21.36
N PRO A 184 0.54 2.94 -22.52
CA PRO A 184 -0.19 2.74 -23.78
C PRO A 184 -1.05 1.46 -23.82
N ARG A 185 -0.90 0.58 -22.82
CA ARG A 185 -1.67 -0.63 -22.59
C ARG A 185 -1.40 -1.13 -21.16
N ASN A 186 -2.25 -2.02 -20.65
CA ASN A 186 -2.01 -2.69 -19.37
C ASN A 186 -0.65 -3.44 -19.36
N GLN A 187 0.23 -3.01 -18.46
CA GLN A 187 1.51 -3.66 -18.15
C GLN A 187 1.44 -4.44 -16.82
N GLY A 188 0.51 -4.07 -15.95
CA GLY A 188 0.22 -4.69 -14.66
C GLY A 188 0.52 -3.76 -13.49
N LYS A 189 -0.18 -4.00 -12.37
CA LYS A 189 -0.08 -3.21 -11.12
C LYS A 189 1.35 -2.96 -10.66
N GLY A 190 2.24 -3.96 -10.69
CA GLY A 190 3.63 -3.81 -10.28
C GLY A 190 4.42 -2.88 -11.20
N ALA A 191 4.15 -2.92 -12.51
CA ALA A 191 4.73 -1.98 -13.47
C ALA A 191 4.21 -0.55 -13.23
N ALA A 192 2.90 -0.37 -13.02
CA ALA A 192 2.31 0.93 -12.73
C ALA A 192 2.87 1.56 -11.43
N VAL A 193 2.95 0.78 -10.34
CA VAL A 193 3.56 1.23 -9.08
C VAL A 193 5.05 1.59 -9.29
N ARG A 194 5.81 0.76 -10.03
CA ARG A 194 7.23 1.03 -10.35
C ARG A 194 7.39 2.35 -11.12
N THR A 195 6.56 2.59 -12.15
CA THR A 195 6.57 3.84 -12.92
C THR A 195 6.36 5.05 -12.01
N GLY A 196 5.31 5.03 -11.17
CA GLY A 196 5.00 6.17 -10.29
C GLY A 196 6.04 6.40 -9.20
N ILE A 197 6.55 5.34 -8.56
CA ILE A 197 7.56 5.46 -7.50
C ILE A 197 8.92 5.95 -8.04
N LEU A 198 9.32 5.55 -9.25
CA LEU A 198 10.57 6.06 -9.85
C LEU A 198 10.44 7.52 -10.32
N ALA A 199 9.23 7.98 -10.61
CA ALA A 199 8.89 9.36 -10.95
C ALA A 199 8.64 10.29 -9.73
N ALA A 200 8.59 9.72 -8.52
CA ALA A 200 8.37 10.44 -7.27
C ALA A 200 9.59 11.28 -6.84
N GLN A 201 9.30 12.45 -6.28
CA GLN A 201 10.25 13.49 -5.88
C GLN A 201 10.22 13.80 -4.37
N GLY A 202 9.21 13.35 -3.65
CA GLY A 202 9.04 13.56 -2.21
C GLY A 202 10.00 12.74 -1.36
N GLN A 203 10.37 13.26 -0.17
CA GLN A 203 11.26 12.60 0.79
C GLN A 203 10.71 11.26 1.31
N ARG A 204 9.38 11.16 1.42
CA ARG A 204 8.60 9.95 1.67
C ARG A 204 7.78 9.63 0.43
N VAL A 205 7.66 8.36 0.10
CA VAL A 205 6.82 7.89 -1.01
C VAL A 205 5.81 6.89 -0.45
N LEU A 206 4.52 7.24 -0.51
CA LEU A 206 3.41 6.36 -0.18
C LEU A 206 2.89 5.72 -1.47
N PHE A 207 2.74 4.40 -1.49
CA PHE A 207 1.91 3.70 -2.46
C PHE A 207 0.56 3.38 -1.79
N ALA A 208 -0.54 3.77 -2.46
CA ALA A 208 -1.91 3.49 -2.04
C ALA A 208 -2.73 2.90 -3.20
N ASP A 209 -3.59 1.91 -2.93
CA ASP A 209 -4.50 1.33 -3.93
C ASP A 209 -5.66 2.29 -4.28
N ALA A 210 -6.03 2.31 -5.56
CA ALA A 210 -7.08 3.18 -6.11
C ALA A 210 -8.51 2.89 -5.63
N ASP A 211 -8.73 1.80 -4.89
CA ASP A 211 -10.05 1.39 -4.41
C ASP A 211 -10.51 2.14 -3.15
N GLY A 212 -9.63 2.93 -2.51
CA GLY A 212 -9.92 3.65 -1.27
C GLY A 212 -10.19 2.76 -0.06
N ALA A 213 -9.86 1.46 -0.12
CA ALA A 213 -10.12 0.50 0.95
C ALA A 213 -9.32 0.79 2.23
N THR A 214 -8.17 1.45 2.10
CA THR A 214 -7.45 2.08 3.21
C THR A 214 -7.69 3.59 3.16
N PRO A 215 -8.33 4.20 4.18
CA PRO A 215 -8.47 5.65 4.30
C PRO A 215 -7.09 6.34 4.31
N ILE A 216 -6.98 7.49 3.65
CA ILE A 216 -5.68 8.17 3.45
C ILE A 216 -5.05 8.65 4.76
N GLU A 217 -5.84 8.91 5.81
CA GLU A 217 -5.34 9.38 7.11
C GLU A 217 -4.50 8.32 7.85
N GLU A 218 -4.51 7.07 7.40
CA GLU A 218 -3.57 6.03 7.85
C GLU A 218 -2.11 6.31 7.42
N GLU A 219 -1.88 7.27 6.50
CA GLU A 219 -0.55 7.79 6.13
C GLU A 219 0.23 8.21 7.38
N ALA A 220 -0.41 8.93 8.31
CA ALA A 220 0.23 9.44 9.52
C ALA A 220 0.84 8.32 10.39
N ARG A 221 0.21 7.13 10.46
CA ARG A 221 0.78 5.99 11.20
C ARG A 221 1.99 5.39 10.51
N LEU A 222 2.00 5.35 9.17
CA LEU A 222 3.15 4.90 8.39
C LEU A 222 4.29 5.93 8.43
N ALA A 223 3.96 7.23 8.39
CA ALA A 223 4.90 8.33 8.55
C ALA A 223 5.62 8.26 9.90
N ALA A 224 4.88 8.05 11.00
CA ALA A 224 5.45 7.87 12.33
C ALA A 224 6.42 6.68 12.40
N ALA A 225 6.12 5.57 11.72
CA ALA A 225 7.03 4.42 11.64
C ALA A 225 8.32 4.73 10.85
N ILE A 226 8.22 5.48 9.73
CA ILE A 226 9.38 5.95 8.97
C ILE A 226 10.23 6.93 9.80
N GLN A 227 9.58 7.87 10.51
CA GLN A 227 10.25 8.81 11.42
C GLN A 227 10.95 8.10 12.58
N GLY A 228 10.32 7.06 13.16
CA GLY A 228 10.91 6.14 14.14
C GLY A 228 12.06 5.26 13.61
N GLY A 229 12.50 5.48 12.36
CA GLY A 229 13.67 4.85 11.77
C GLY A 229 13.39 3.70 10.81
N ALA A 230 12.13 3.38 10.49
CA ALA A 230 11.87 2.44 9.41
C ALA A 230 12.31 3.04 8.05
N ASP A 231 12.78 2.16 7.16
CA ASP A 231 13.07 2.49 5.77
C ASP A 231 11.87 2.17 4.87
N VAL A 232 11.07 1.19 5.30
CA VAL A 232 9.80 0.76 4.70
C VAL A 232 8.77 0.56 5.82
N ALA A 233 7.58 1.14 5.69
CA ALA A 233 6.44 0.91 6.57
C ALA A 233 5.30 0.26 5.78
N VAL A 234 4.81 -0.89 6.23
CA VAL A 234 3.77 -1.67 5.56
C VAL A 234 2.50 -1.61 6.40
N GLY A 235 1.41 -1.10 5.84
CA GLY A 235 0.09 -1.21 6.46
C GLY A 235 -0.32 -2.67 6.64
N SER A 236 -0.98 -2.99 7.75
CA SER A 236 -1.41 -4.35 8.08
C SER A 236 -2.87 -4.40 8.51
N ARG A 237 -3.63 -5.19 7.75
CA ARG A 237 -5.02 -5.55 8.03
C ARG A 237 -5.11 -6.70 9.04
N LEU A 238 -3.97 -7.25 9.46
CA LEU A 238 -3.87 -8.41 10.35
C LEU A 238 -3.56 -7.98 11.80
N LEU A 239 -2.65 -7.03 12.00
CA LEU A 239 -2.30 -6.53 13.35
C LEU A 239 -3.49 -5.81 13.99
N ALA A 240 -4.06 -6.34 15.06
CA ALA A 240 -5.14 -5.67 15.79
C ALA A 240 -4.62 -4.40 16.50
N ALA A 241 -5.42 -3.34 16.46
CA ALA A 241 -5.27 -2.15 17.29
C ALA A 241 -6.66 -1.77 17.82
N ALA A 242 -6.73 -1.19 19.03
CA ALA A 242 -7.98 -1.00 19.76
C ALA A 242 -9.00 -0.08 19.07
N ASP A 243 -8.53 0.78 18.17
CA ASP A 243 -9.28 1.78 17.41
C ASP A 243 -9.60 1.36 15.95
N VAL A 244 -9.21 0.15 15.54
CA VAL A 244 -9.34 -0.33 14.15
C VAL A 244 -10.58 -1.21 13.96
N LYS A 245 -11.69 -0.59 13.51
CA LYS A 245 -12.87 -1.32 13.01
C LYS A 245 -12.56 -2.03 11.69
N ARG A 246 -13.11 -3.24 11.51
CA ARG A 246 -12.93 -4.09 10.31
C ARG A 246 -14.25 -4.72 9.91
N SER A 247 -14.57 -4.68 8.63
CA SER A 247 -15.61 -5.51 8.02
C SER A 247 -14.95 -6.48 7.03
N ARG A 248 -15.22 -7.78 7.14
CA ARG A 248 -14.66 -8.77 6.21
C ARG A 248 -15.50 -10.03 6.08
N SER A 249 -15.74 -10.45 4.84
CA SER A 249 -16.28 -11.77 4.48
C SER A 249 -15.34 -12.89 4.96
N TRP A 250 -15.82 -13.75 5.87
CA TRP A 250 -15.00 -14.75 6.56
C TRP A 250 -14.34 -15.76 5.58
N ALA A 251 -15.10 -16.22 4.59
CA ALA A 251 -14.67 -17.24 3.62
C ALA A 251 -13.55 -16.75 2.68
N ARG A 252 -13.68 -15.55 2.07
CA ARG A 252 -12.59 -14.96 1.26
C ARG A 252 -11.35 -14.62 2.08
N GLY A 253 -11.51 -14.46 3.40
CA GLY A 253 -10.40 -14.24 4.32
C GLY A 253 -9.42 -15.41 4.45
N LEU A 254 -9.87 -16.67 4.33
CA LEU A 254 -9.02 -17.84 4.60
C LEU A 254 -8.04 -18.14 3.46
N ALA A 255 -8.51 -18.18 2.20
CA ALA A 255 -7.65 -18.50 1.05
C ALA A 255 -6.49 -17.50 0.89
N GLY A 256 -6.77 -16.20 1.07
CA GLY A 256 -5.73 -15.16 1.06
C GLY A 256 -4.74 -15.29 2.23
N ARG A 257 -5.21 -15.66 3.43
CA ARG A 257 -4.33 -15.93 4.59
C ARG A 257 -3.41 -17.12 4.36
N VAL A 258 -3.92 -18.22 3.80
CA VAL A 258 -3.12 -19.41 3.45
C VAL A 258 -2.08 -19.06 2.39
N PHE A 259 -2.48 -18.35 1.32
CA PHE A 259 -1.55 -17.91 0.29
C PHE A 259 -0.43 -17.02 0.85
N ALA A 260 -0.77 -16.00 1.66
CA ALA A 260 0.22 -15.13 2.30
C ALA A 260 1.18 -15.91 3.21
N ALA A 261 0.69 -16.88 4.00
CA ALA A 261 1.54 -17.73 4.84
C ALA A 261 2.52 -18.59 4.02
N VAL A 262 2.04 -19.19 2.93
CA VAL A 262 2.88 -19.98 2.00
C VAL A 262 3.92 -19.09 1.31
N ALA A 263 3.51 -17.93 0.79
CA ALA A 263 4.40 -16.97 0.14
C ALA A 263 5.50 -16.46 1.09
N ARG A 264 5.14 -16.09 2.33
CA ARG A 264 6.09 -15.70 3.38
C ARG A 264 7.10 -16.80 3.68
N ARG A 265 6.66 -18.05 3.84
CA ARG A 265 7.56 -19.19 4.11
C ARG A 265 8.48 -19.50 2.92
N ILE A 266 7.98 -19.35 1.70
CA ILE A 266 8.77 -19.54 0.47
C ILE A 266 9.78 -18.41 0.24
N LEU A 267 9.53 -17.19 0.71
CA LEU A 267 10.43 -16.05 0.50
C LEU A 267 11.23 -15.60 1.75
N GLY A 268 10.93 -16.14 2.94
CA GLY A 268 11.60 -15.78 4.19
C GLY A 268 11.15 -14.44 4.77
N LEU A 269 9.90 -14.04 4.54
CA LEU A 269 9.41 -12.68 4.87
C LEU A 269 8.86 -12.57 6.30
N ALA A 270 9.41 -11.62 7.06
CA ALA A 270 8.98 -11.31 8.43
C ALA A 270 7.56 -10.72 8.48
N VAL A 271 7.27 -9.71 7.64
CA VAL A 271 5.97 -9.00 7.54
C VAL A 271 4.81 -9.99 7.33
N ARG A 272 3.73 -9.85 8.11
CA ARG A 272 2.56 -10.75 8.07
C ARG A 272 1.62 -10.41 6.92
N ASP A 273 1.23 -9.15 6.77
CA ASP A 273 0.35 -8.68 5.68
C ASP A 273 1.13 -8.16 4.47
N THR A 274 1.79 -9.07 3.76
CA THR A 274 2.66 -8.72 2.63
C THR A 274 1.94 -7.98 1.50
N GLN A 275 0.67 -8.30 1.25
CA GLN A 275 -0.13 -7.82 0.12
C GLN A 275 -1.11 -6.71 0.52
N CYS A 276 -0.78 -5.87 1.51
CA CYS A 276 -1.52 -4.64 1.75
C CYS A 276 -1.13 -3.58 0.71
N GLY A 277 -2.12 -3.01 0.02
CA GLY A 277 -1.95 -1.93 -0.96
C GLY A 277 -1.74 -0.55 -0.33
N PHE A 278 -1.09 -0.49 0.83
CA PHE A 278 -0.78 0.74 1.54
C PHE A 278 0.61 0.61 2.17
N LYS A 279 1.63 1.19 1.53
CA LYS A 279 3.04 1.04 1.92
C LYS A 279 3.79 2.34 1.72
N MET A 280 4.57 2.75 2.72
CA MET A 280 5.42 3.93 2.66
C MET A 280 6.89 3.55 2.66
N PHE A 281 7.69 4.35 1.97
CA PHE A 281 9.12 4.17 1.78
C PHE A 281 9.84 5.51 2.01
N ARG A 282 11.07 5.47 2.53
CA ARG A 282 12.02 6.59 2.36
C ARG A 282 12.38 6.69 0.87
N ALA A 283 12.53 7.91 0.33
CA ALA A 283 12.79 8.12 -1.10
C ALA A 283 13.95 7.28 -1.67
N GLU A 284 15.07 7.19 -0.94
CA GLU A 284 16.24 6.40 -1.33
C GLU A 284 15.95 4.89 -1.36
N ALA A 285 15.24 4.40 -0.33
CA ALA A 285 14.82 3.01 -0.26
C ALA A 285 13.82 2.67 -1.37
N ALA A 286 12.85 3.56 -1.62
CA ALA A 286 11.89 3.44 -2.72
C ALA A 286 12.61 3.31 -4.06
N ARG A 287 13.51 4.27 -4.37
CA ARG A 287 14.28 4.28 -5.62
C ARG A 287 15.09 3.00 -5.80
N ARG A 288 15.86 2.57 -4.78
CA ARG A 288 16.68 1.35 -4.85
C ARG A 288 15.86 0.07 -4.96
N LEU A 289 14.74 -0.03 -4.25
CA LEU A 289 13.88 -1.21 -4.28
C LEU A 289 13.17 -1.35 -5.62
N PHE A 290 12.58 -0.27 -6.13
CA PHE A 290 11.81 -0.31 -7.37
C PHE A 290 12.69 -0.29 -8.62
N ASP A 291 13.91 0.25 -8.57
CA ASP A 291 14.88 0.10 -9.66
C ASP A 291 15.26 -1.39 -9.85
N ALA A 292 15.56 -2.09 -8.76
CA ALA A 292 15.87 -3.52 -8.75
C ALA A 292 14.65 -4.46 -8.94
N ALA A 293 13.42 -3.93 -8.81
CA ALA A 293 12.19 -4.71 -8.98
C ALA A 293 11.88 -4.97 -10.46
N SER A 294 11.28 -6.13 -10.73
CA SER A 294 11.17 -6.72 -12.05
C SER A 294 9.90 -7.56 -12.26
N GLU A 295 9.03 -7.67 -11.26
CA GLU A 295 7.73 -8.33 -11.32
C GLU A 295 6.63 -7.30 -11.66
N PRO A 296 6.02 -7.36 -12.85
CA PRO A 296 5.07 -6.34 -13.30
C PRO A 296 3.65 -6.53 -12.73
N ARG A 297 3.33 -7.65 -12.07
CA ARG A 297 1.95 -7.96 -11.61
C ARG A 297 1.86 -8.12 -10.08
N TYR A 298 0.76 -8.67 -9.59
CA TYR A 298 0.39 -8.76 -8.16
C TYR A 298 1.41 -9.40 -7.20
N LEU A 299 2.49 -10.01 -7.70
CA LEU A 299 3.58 -10.53 -6.86
C LEU A 299 4.67 -9.48 -6.55
N PHE A 300 4.60 -8.27 -7.12
CA PHE A 300 5.57 -7.19 -6.85
C PHE A 300 5.68 -6.86 -5.35
N ASP A 301 4.56 -6.88 -4.62
CA ASP A 301 4.52 -6.70 -3.17
C ASP A 301 5.46 -7.67 -2.42
N LEU A 302 5.56 -8.91 -2.91
CA LEU A 302 6.44 -9.93 -2.34
C LEU A 302 7.90 -9.77 -2.80
N GLU A 303 8.12 -9.34 -4.04
CA GLU A 303 9.46 -9.00 -4.55
C GLU A 303 10.08 -7.85 -3.76
N ILE A 304 9.34 -6.75 -3.59
CA ILE A 304 9.79 -5.55 -2.86
C ILE A 304 10.13 -5.88 -1.41
N LEU A 305 9.34 -6.69 -0.72
CA LEU A 305 9.65 -7.10 0.66
C LEU A 305 10.86 -8.06 0.74
N ALA A 306 11.05 -8.92 -0.26
CA ALA A 306 12.23 -9.77 -0.34
C ALA A 306 13.50 -8.97 -0.65
N LEU A 307 13.41 -7.97 -1.53
CA LEU A 307 14.48 -7.02 -1.83
C LEU A 307 14.80 -6.15 -0.59
N ALA A 308 13.79 -5.71 0.17
CA ALA A 308 14.00 -4.95 1.41
C ALA A 308 14.78 -5.75 2.45
N ALA A 309 14.37 -7.00 2.71
CA ALA A 309 15.13 -7.91 3.59
C ALA A 309 16.56 -8.15 3.08
N ARG A 310 16.73 -8.35 1.76
CA ARG A 310 18.03 -8.59 1.13
C ARG A 310 18.96 -7.37 1.18
N PHE A 311 18.43 -6.16 1.02
CA PHE A 311 19.17 -4.91 1.15
C PHE A 311 19.34 -4.45 2.62
N ARG A 312 18.88 -5.27 3.59
CA ARG A 312 18.94 -5.02 5.04
C ARG A 312 18.18 -3.76 5.48
N TYR A 313 17.15 -3.36 4.74
CA TYR A 313 16.27 -2.26 5.13
C TYR A 313 15.39 -2.64 6.32
N ARG A 314 15.17 -1.70 7.24
CA ARG A 314 14.28 -1.86 8.39
C ARG A 314 12.83 -1.74 7.94
N VAL A 315 12.11 -2.85 7.98
CA VAL A 315 10.70 -2.92 7.60
C VAL A 315 9.81 -2.96 8.84
N ALA A 316 8.98 -1.94 9.03
CA ALA A 316 7.95 -1.90 10.06
C ALA A 316 6.61 -2.40 9.49
N GLU A 317 5.84 -3.11 10.31
CA GLU A 317 4.46 -3.50 10.00
C GLU A 317 3.52 -2.72 10.93
N VAL A 318 2.59 -1.94 10.37
CA VAL A 318 1.81 -0.92 11.07
C VAL A 318 0.32 -1.27 11.00
N PRO A 319 -0.43 -1.31 12.12
CA PRO A 319 -1.86 -1.57 12.09
C PRO A 319 -2.62 -0.41 11.43
N ILE A 320 -3.52 -0.72 10.49
CA ILE A 320 -4.33 0.28 9.77
C ILE A 320 -5.82 -0.07 9.76
N ARG A 321 -6.69 0.95 9.67
CA ARG A 321 -8.09 0.79 9.23
C ARG A 321 -8.13 0.29 7.80
N TRP A 322 -9.06 -0.63 7.53
CA TRP A 322 -9.31 -1.16 6.19
C TRP A 322 -10.75 -1.66 6.09
N SER A 323 -11.45 -1.24 5.03
CA SER A 323 -12.81 -1.68 4.68
C SER A 323 -12.78 -2.59 3.45
N GLU A 324 -13.71 -3.53 3.38
CA GLU A 324 -13.81 -4.41 2.21
C GLU A 324 -14.61 -3.74 1.08
N VAL A 325 -13.90 -3.28 0.04
CA VAL A 325 -14.52 -2.74 -1.18
C VAL A 325 -14.86 -3.89 -2.15
N PRO A 326 -16.11 -4.00 -2.64
CA PRO A 326 -16.49 -4.98 -3.65
C PRO A 326 -15.72 -4.81 -4.99
N GLY A 327 -15.62 -5.90 -5.77
CA GLY A 327 -15.03 -5.85 -7.13
C GLY A 327 -13.59 -6.41 -7.27
N GLY A 328 -13.01 -7.01 -6.22
CA GLY A 328 -11.63 -7.53 -6.28
C GLY A 328 -11.35 -8.51 -7.43
N HIS A 329 -10.40 -8.16 -8.31
CA HIS A 329 -10.13 -8.88 -9.56
C HIS A 329 -9.46 -10.27 -9.40
N LEU A 330 -8.81 -10.56 -8.27
CA LEU A 330 -8.00 -11.78 -8.11
C LEU A 330 -8.85 -13.01 -7.67
N ARG A 331 -9.13 -13.92 -8.62
CA ARG A 331 -9.87 -15.17 -8.36
C ARG A 331 -8.92 -16.33 -8.00
N LEU A 332 -8.47 -16.35 -6.75
CA LEU A 332 -7.51 -17.33 -6.19
C LEU A 332 -7.82 -18.81 -6.54
N SER A 333 -9.11 -19.20 -6.58
CA SER A 333 -9.52 -20.59 -6.84
C SER A 333 -9.22 -21.09 -8.26
N ARG A 334 -9.11 -20.19 -9.25
CA ARG A 334 -8.76 -20.55 -10.64
C ARG A 334 -7.28 -20.32 -10.96
N GLU A 335 -6.59 -19.45 -10.20
CA GLU A 335 -5.21 -19.05 -10.52
C GLU A 335 -4.12 -19.70 -9.65
N GLY A 336 -4.48 -20.47 -8.61
CA GLY A 336 -3.54 -21.10 -7.67
C GLY A 336 -2.26 -21.72 -8.27
N PRO A 337 -2.33 -22.66 -9.25
CA PRO A 337 -1.14 -23.28 -9.85
C PRO A 337 -0.21 -22.27 -10.55
N LYS A 338 -0.80 -21.28 -11.24
CA LYS A 338 -0.09 -20.22 -11.94
C LYS A 338 0.63 -19.31 -10.94
N VAL A 339 -0.06 -18.90 -9.88
CA VAL A 339 0.52 -18.06 -8.81
C VAL A 339 1.66 -18.79 -8.08
N LEU A 340 1.54 -20.09 -7.79
CA LEU A 340 2.62 -20.89 -7.19
C LEU A 340 3.84 -21.01 -8.11
N ARG A 341 3.64 -21.25 -9.41
CA ARG A 341 4.72 -21.28 -10.41
C ARG A 341 5.42 -19.93 -10.51
N ASP A 342 4.67 -18.84 -10.51
CA ASP A 342 5.19 -17.48 -10.66
C ASP A 342 5.94 -17.05 -9.37
N LEU A 343 5.45 -17.43 -8.19
CA LEU A 343 6.18 -17.32 -6.91
C LEU A 343 7.51 -18.11 -6.91
N TRP A 344 7.53 -19.33 -7.48
CA TRP A 344 8.77 -20.11 -7.59
C TRP A 344 9.76 -19.51 -8.60
N ARG A 345 9.27 -18.91 -9.69
CA ARG A 345 10.09 -18.11 -10.63
C ARG A 345 10.70 -16.90 -9.91
N LEU A 346 9.91 -16.17 -9.11
CA LEU A 346 10.38 -15.05 -8.29
C LEU A 346 11.48 -15.47 -7.31
N ARG A 347 11.28 -16.56 -6.54
CA ARG A 347 12.31 -17.11 -5.64
C ARG A 347 13.62 -17.48 -6.37
N ARG A 348 13.53 -18.01 -7.60
CA ARG A 348 14.74 -18.30 -8.40
C ARG A 348 15.43 -17.03 -8.89
N ARG A 349 14.69 -16.02 -9.36
CA ARG A 349 15.23 -14.72 -9.81
C ARG A 349 15.97 -13.99 -8.68
N LEU A 350 15.39 -13.96 -7.49
CA LEU A 350 15.98 -13.33 -6.29
C LEU A 350 17.27 -14.04 -5.82
N ARG A 351 17.41 -15.34 -6.11
CA ARG A 351 18.62 -16.13 -5.87
C ARG A 351 19.68 -15.97 -6.95
N SER A 352 19.29 -15.92 -8.23
CA SER A 352 20.25 -15.85 -9.35
C SER A 352 20.96 -14.51 -9.44
N HIS A 353 20.29 -13.43 -9.06
CA HIS A 353 20.90 -12.10 -8.98
C HIS A 353 21.71 -11.92 -7.68
N ALA A 354 22.38 -12.94 -7.15
CA ALA A 354 23.22 -12.78 -5.96
C ALA A 354 24.19 -11.59 -6.17
N PRO A 355 24.42 -10.74 -5.15
CA PRO A 355 25.33 -9.63 -5.35
C PRO A 355 26.73 -10.19 -5.60
N GLU A 356 27.43 -9.66 -6.59
CA GLU A 356 28.90 -9.72 -6.57
C GLU A 356 29.34 -9.22 -5.20
N SER A 357 30.19 -10.01 -4.55
CA SER A 357 30.85 -9.59 -3.32
C SER A 357 31.59 -8.29 -3.62
N ARG A 358 31.17 -7.19 -2.99
CA ARG A 358 32.07 -6.06 -2.84
C ARG A 358 33.21 -6.55 -1.97
N GLU A 359 34.34 -6.76 -2.61
CA GLU A 359 35.61 -6.99 -1.93
C GLU A 359 35.92 -5.81 -1.02
N SER A 360 36.69 -6.12 0.03
CA SER A 360 36.96 -5.33 1.23
C SER A 360 37.57 -3.96 0.98
#